data_AF-A0A2M7WDE9-F1
#
_entry.id   AF-A0A2M7WDE9-F1
#
_cell.length_a   1.000
_cell.length_b   1.000
_cell.length_c   1.000
_cell.angle_alpha   90.00
_cell.angle_beta   90.00
_cell.angle_gamma   90.00
#
_symmetry.space_group_name_H-M   'P 1'
#
loop_
_entity.id
_entity.type
_entity.pdbx_description
1 polymer ?
#
loop_
_entity_poly.entity_id
_entity_poly.type
_entity_poly.pdbx_seq_one_letter_code
_entity_poly.pdbx_strand_id
1 'polypeptide(L)'
;MGDRTGAPQHAAAGRVDLAEPDDGGLRGQGVRPQRVGGPPSGRAVSAEREDGIAARAPLLQPRLEQPSPGRERGQDILHGRASTNPGAPVKPFPIPVVSPSSSPLGATGNPIAGMDDEGLDFMPVPGPMETFHPPILPDPEAVAACTQGWAALEETVAALAEAAQGDSPSPILLNELPQADRELVSQLLGEGEVRITTTHGIVIQESVYAGVWQVRQGDEVHIEVGPLPAALLDLLPTLPSVTLPETAPDPLPEGVMNLFPVLAEIGAASAEVTPESPPHILNFTLLPMTPRDFDLLDAALGRGGVSILSKGYGNCRITRTGLRHAWWVQYFNTQDQPILNTMEVVHLPQAAQATVEDLADSRDRLTRTVREYREMIAS
;
A
#
# COMPACT_ATOMS: atom_id res chain seq x y z
N MET A 1 4.44 -44.07 61.77
CA MET A 1 3.30 -44.83 61.24
C MET A 1 2.93 -44.17 59.91
N GLY A 2 3.30 -44.61 58.70
CA GLY A 2 4.43 -45.43 58.20
C GLY A 2 5.27 -44.56 57.23
N ASP A 3 6.61 -44.66 57.18
CA ASP A 3 7.46 -45.64 56.47
C ASP A 3 7.53 -45.41 54.94
N ARG A 4 8.53 -44.65 54.45
CA ARG A 4 9.80 -45.07 53.78
C ARG A 4 9.59 -46.05 52.61
N THR A 5 10.01 -45.73 51.38
CA THR A 5 11.31 -46.09 50.73
C THR A 5 11.16 -45.75 49.22
N GLY A 6 12.16 -45.43 48.39
CA GLY A 6 13.62 -45.50 48.50
C GLY A 6 14.35 -44.80 47.33
N ALA A 7 15.68 -44.75 47.44
CA ALA A 7 16.69 -44.31 46.45
C ALA A 7 16.99 -45.45 45.41
N PRO A 8 18.10 -45.51 44.62
CA PRO A 8 19.27 -44.61 44.35
C PRO A 8 19.64 -44.51 42.82
N GLN A 9 20.70 -43.81 42.33
CA GLN A 9 22.14 -44.19 42.16
C GLN A 9 22.90 -43.01 41.47
N HIS A 10 24.05 -42.49 41.94
CA HIS A 10 25.47 -42.88 41.68
C HIS A 10 25.81 -43.12 40.19
N ALA A 11 26.95 -42.73 39.56
CA ALA A 11 28.15 -41.95 39.86
C ALA A 11 29.05 -41.92 38.58
N ALA A 12 30.11 -41.09 38.61
CA ALA A 12 31.40 -41.21 37.90
C ALA A 12 31.43 -40.87 36.37
N ALA A 13 32.13 -39.82 35.94
CA ALA A 13 33.59 -39.66 35.77
C ALA A 13 34.12 -40.22 34.44
N GLY A 14 34.88 -39.40 33.69
CA GLY A 14 35.69 -39.92 32.56
C GLY A 14 36.00 -38.92 31.45
N ARG A 15 36.94 -38.01 31.72
CA ARG A 15 37.69 -37.22 30.74
C ARG A 15 38.59 -38.13 29.89
N VAL A 16 38.75 -37.85 28.59
CA VAL A 16 39.87 -38.38 27.80
C VAL A 16 40.44 -37.24 26.95
N ASP A 17 41.72 -36.98 27.18
CA ASP A 17 42.60 -36.02 26.51
C ASP A 17 43.38 -36.71 25.37
N LEU A 18 43.74 -35.90 24.36
CA LEU A 18 44.99 -35.86 23.56
C LEU A 18 45.49 -37.13 22.82
N ALA A 19 45.77 -36.97 21.52
CA ALA A 19 47.15 -36.94 20.99
C ALA A 19 47.22 -36.76 19.46
N GLU A 20 48.00 -35.77 19.03
CA GLU A 20 48.75 -35.68 17.76
C GLU A 20 49.90 -36.73 17.72
N PRO A 21 50.59 -37.05 16.59
CA PRO A 21 51.51 -36.09 15.93
C PRO A 21 51.94 -36.29 14.45
N ASP A 22 52.62 -35.24 13.97
CA ASP A 22 53.82 -35.11 13.11
C ASP A 22 53.86 -35.46 11.59
N ASP A 23 53.98 -34.38 10.81
CA ASP A 23 55.16 -33.89 10.04
C ASP A 23 55.86 -34.75 8.97
N GLY A 24 56.20 -34.06 7.86
CA GLY A 24 56.94 -34.59 6.71
C GLY A 24 56.81 -33.74 5.45
N GLY A 25 57.46 -32.56 5.43
CA GLY A 25 57.42 -31.60 4.32
C GLY A 25 58.28 -31.92 3.09
N LEU A 26 58.30 -30.97 2.12
CA LEU A 26 59.48 -30.42 1.41
C LEU A 26 59.06 -29.40 0.32
N ARG A 27 59.51 -28.13 0.49
CA ARG A 27 60.15 -27.16 -0.46
C ARG A 27 59.69 -27.14 -1.94
N GLY A 28 59.53 -26.03 -2.66
CA GLY A 28 59.90 -24.60 -2.62
C GLY A 28 59.59 -24.06 -4.04
N GLN A 29 59.29 -22.81 -4.35
CA GLN A 29 60.12 -21.59 -4.39
C GLN A 29 59.20 -20.45 -4.87
N GLY A 30 59.43 -19.24 -4.38
CA GLY A 30 58.75 -18.03 -4.85
C GLY A 30 59.55 -17.29 -5.91
N VAL A 31 58.86 -16.54 -6.79
CA VAL A 31 59.43 -15.41 -7.54
C VAL A 31 58.32 -14.38 -7.86
N ARG A 32 58.42 -13.20 -7.28
CA ARG A 32 58.19 -11.87 -7.90
C ARG A 32 59.50 -11.09 -7.66
N PRO A 33 59.89 -10.03 -8.42
CA PRO A 33 59.03 -9.04 -9.08
C PRO A 33 59.56 -8.50 -10.43
N GLN A 34 58.83 -7.58 -11.09
CA GLN A 34 59.39 -6.30 -11.58
C GLN A 34 58.29 -5.34 -12.12
N ARG A 35 58.40 -4.08 -11.70
CA ARG A 35 57.77 -2.88 -12.26
C ARG A 35 58.68 -2.31 -13.35
N VAL A 36 58.13 -1.77 -14.45
CA VAL A 36 58.46 -0.50 -15.19
C VAL A 36 57.37 -0.39 -16.28
N GLY A 37 56.71 0.71 -16.65
CA GLY A 37 56.74 2.15 -16.36
C GLY A 37 55.52 2.79 -17.04
N GLY A 38 55.16 4.01 -16.63
CA GLY A 38 54.03 4.78 -17.14
C GLY A 38 54.34 5.61 -18.42
N PRO A 39 53.59 6.70 -18.69
CA PRO A 39 52.75 6.94 -19.88
C PRO A 39 53.35 7.98 -20.86
N PRO A 40 52.67 8.41 -21.96
CA PRO A 40 51.79 9.60 -21.91
C PRO A 40 50.56 9.57 -22.89
N SER A 41 49.38 10.08 -22.53
CA SER A 41 48.84 11.46 -22.72
C SER A 41 48.16 11.77 -24.06
N GLY A 42 46.92 12.29 -23.96
CA GLY A 42 46.26 13.22 -24.91
C GLY A 42 45.39 12.56 -25.99
N ARG A 43 44.25 13.09 -26.40
CA ARG A 43 43.70 14.45 -26.25
C ARG A 43 42.21 14.42 -26.65
N ALA A 44 41.46 15.33 -26.06
CA ALA A 44 40.05 15.61 -26.27
C ALA A 44 39.66 15.81 -27.75
N VAL A 45 38.42 15.42 -28.07
CA VAL A 45 37.62 16.03 -29.14
C VAL A 45 36.21 16.26 -28.60
N SER A 46 35.80 17.52 -28.63
CA SER A 46 34.46 18.02 -28.37
C SER A 46 33.56 17.88 -29.60
N ALA A 47 32.26 18.07 -29.37
CA ALA A 47 31.18 18.34 -30.34
C ALA A 47 30.54 17.05 -30.92
N GLU A 48 29.23 16.95 -31.15
CA GLU A 48 28.22 17.96 -31.49
C GLU A 48 26.85 17.59 -30.92
N ARG A 49 26.04 18.63 -30.67
CA ARG A 49 24.58 18.54 -30.63
C ARG A 49 24.09 18.24 -32.04
N GLU A 50 23.09 17.37 -32.18
CA GLU A 50 22.09 17.54 -33.23
C GLU A 50 20.76 16.88 -32.87
N ASP A 51 19.71 17.66 -33.08
CA ASP A 51 18.30 17.36 -32.97
C ASP A 51 17.85 16.24 -33.92
N GLY A 52 16.87 15.42 -33.50
CA GLY A 52 16.38 14.32 -34.33
C GLY A 52 15.12 13.63 -33.82
N ILE A 53 14.05 14.41 -33.71
CA ILE A 53 12.62 14.05 -33.79
C ILE A 53 12.30 12.62 -34.26
N ALA A 54 11.59 11.83 -33.43
CA ALA A 54 10.71 10.75 -33.90
C ALA A 54 9.52 10.49 -32.94
N ALA A 55 8.39 11.11 -33.29
CA ALA A 55 7.01 10.61 -33.19
C ALA A 55 6.49 9.97 -31.89
N ARG A 56 5.90 10.81 -31.02
CA ARG A 56 4.81 10.42 -30.11
C ARG A 56 3.51 10.29 -30.91
N ALA A 57 2.86 9.12 -30.84
CA ALA A 57 1.47 8.94 -31.27
C ALA A 57 0.51 9.34 -30.13
N PRO A 58 -0.57 10.10 -30.39
CA PRO A 58 -1.42 10.66 -29.34
C PRO A 58 -2.50 9.69 -28.86
N LEU A 59 -2.63 9.56 -27.54
CA LEU A 59 -3.76 8.95 -26.86
C LEU A 59 -5.00 9.85 -27.02
N LEU A 60 -6.06 9.29 -27.61
CA LEU A 60 -7.39 9.89 -27.70
C LEU A 60 -8.02 9.94 -26.31
N GLN A 61 -8.17 11.15 -25.75
CA GLN A 61 -9.11 11.43 -24.67
C GLN A 61 -10.31 12.21 -25.23
N PRO A 62 -11.56 11.89 -24.82
CA PRO A 62 -12.74 12.63 -25.26
C PRO A 62 -12.80 14.02 -24.62
N ARG A 63 -12.90 15.06 -25.46
CA ARG A 63 -13.08 16.47 -25.07
C ARG A 63 -14.41 16.68 -24.35
N LEU A 64 -14.35 17.14 -23.10
CA LEU A 64 -15.43 17.88 -22.45
C LEU A 64 -15.29 19.36 -22.83
N GLU A 65 -16.26 19.87 -23.62
CA GLU A 65 -16.35 21.29 -23.96
C GLU A 65 -16.81 22.09 -22.73
N GLN A 66 -15.99 23.06 -22.30
CA GLN A 66 -16.44 24.15 -21.42
C GLN A 66 -16.69 25.41 -22.26
N PRO A 67 -17.82 26.13 -22.05
CA PRO A 67 -18.07 27.39 -22.72
C PRO A 67 -17.52 28.58 -21.91
N SER A 68 -16.86 29.51 -22.60
CA SER A 68 -16.44 30.83 -22.09
C SER A 68 -17.24 31.95 -22.78
N PRO A 69 -17.16 33.24 -22.37
CA PRO A 69 -18.28 33.92 -21.73
C PRO A 69 -18.87 35.05 -22.61
N GLY A 70 -20.19 35.25 -22.54
CA GLY A 70 -20.91 36.35 -23.20
C GLY A 70 -21.54 37.29 -22.19
N ARG A 71 -21.16 38.57 -22.27
CA ARG A 71 -21.54 39.68 -21.39
C ARG A 71 -22.89 40.30 -21.81
N GLU A 72 -23.57 40.88 -20.81
CA GLU A 72 -24.45 42.07 -20.85
C GLU A 72 -25.97 41.98 -21.10
N ARG A 73 -26.69 42.45 -20.05
CA ARG A 73 -27.70 43.54 -19.99
C ARG A 73 -29.20 43.24 -19.88
N GLY A 74 -29.80 43.89 -18.87
CA GLY A 74 -31.16 44.47 -18.86
C GLY A 74 -32.25 43.56 -18.30
N GLN A 75 -32.69 43.71 -17.05
CA GLN A 75 -33.74 44.64 -16.56
C GLN A 75 -35.20 44.24 -16.92
N ASP A 76 -35.99 44.19 -15.85
CA ASP A 76 -37.43 44.49 -15.72
C ASP A 76 -38.55 43.44 -15.88
N ILE A 77 -39.16 43.14 -14.73
CA ILE A 77 -40.59 43.17 -14.35
C ILE A 77 -41.64 42.74 -15.42
N LEU A 78 -42.42 41.68 -15.15
CA LEU A 78 -43.88 41.75 -14.82
C LEU A 78 -44.56 40.38 -14.74
N HIS A 79 -45.65 40.37 -13.98
CA HIS A 79 -46.62 39.30 -13.74
C HIS A 79 -47.21 38.66 -15.01
N GLY A 80 -47.66 37.40 -14.91
CA GLY A 80 -48.75 36.94 -15.78
C GLY A 80 -48.91 35.43 -15.97
N ARG A 81 -49.81 34.84 -15.17
CA ARG A 81 -50.83 33.82 -15.52
C ARG A 81 -50.49 32.60 -16.41
N ALA A 82 -50.88 31.45 -15.87
CA ALA A 82 -51.10 30.17 -16.54
C ALA A 82 -51.93 30.29 -17.83
N SER A 83 -51.53 29.50 -18.84
CA SER A 83 -52.43 29.04 -19.90
C SER A 83 -51.97 27.66 -20.38
N THR A 84 -52.86 26.68 -20.19
CA THR A 84 -52.78 25.32 -20.73
C THR A 84 -53.08 25.34 -22.24
N ASN A 85 -52.35 24.55 -23.04
CA ASN A 85 -53.02 23.83 -24.14
C ASN A 85 -52.27 22.53 -24.50
N PRO A 86 -52.99 21.44 -24.79
CA PRO A 86 -52.48 20.09 -25.01
C PRO A 86 -52.30 19.79 -26.51
N GLY A 87 -51.50 18.77 -26.82
CA GLY A 87 -51.56 18.09 -28.12
C GLY A 87 -50.25 17.94 -28.88
N ALA A 88 -49.44 16.95 -28.49
CA ALA A 88 -48.55 16.21 -29.40
C ALA A 88 -48.26 14.81 -28.79
N PRO A 89 -48.39 13.70 -29.56
CA PRO A 89 -48.40 12.35 -29.01
C PRO A 89 -46.98 11.80 -28.78
N VAL A 90 -46.72 11.29 -27.56
CA VAL A 90 -45.52 10.54 -27.21
C VAL A 90 -45.68 9.10 -27.72
N LYS A 91 -44.71 8.60 -28.49
CA LYS A 91 -44.67 7.21 -28.96
C LYS A 91 -44.66 6.24 -27.76
N PRO A 92 -45.48 5.17 -27.76
CA PRO A 92 -45.56 4.25 -26.63
C PRO A 92 -44.29 3.41 -26.48
N PHE A 93 -43.75 3.35 -25.26
CA PHE A 93 -42.70 2.40 -24.86
C PHE A 93 -43.28 0.97 -24.82
N PRO A 94 -42.53 -0.07 -25.23
CA PRO A 94 -43.07 -1.40 -25.51
C PRO A 94 -43.16 -2.32 -24.26
N ILE A 95 -43.45 -1.77 -23.08
CA ILE A 95 -43.76 -2.57 -21.88
C ILE A 95 -44.97 -1.94 -21.18
N PRO A 96 -46.11 -2.64 -21.04
CA PRO A 96 -47.29 -2.07 -20.40
C PRO A 96 -47.06 -1.93 -18.89
N VAL A 97 -47.01 -0.69 -18.41
CA VAL A 97 -47.14 -0.37 -16.98
C VAL A 97 -48.60 -0.54 -16.60
N VAL A 98 -48.92 -1.63 -15.91
CA VAL A 98 -50.26 -1.89 -15.36
C VAL A 98 -50.33 -1.25 -13.97
N SER A 99 -51.09 -0.16 -13.84
CA SER A 99 -51.48 0.38 -12.54
C SER A 99 -52.42 -0.63 -11.85
N PRO A 100 -52.14 -1.10 -10.63
CA PRO A 100 -52.97 -2.10 -9.96
C PRO A 100 -54.18 -1.42 -9.31
N SER A 101 -55.16 -0.99 -10.11
CA SER A 101 -56.45 -0.55 -9.57
C SER A 101 -57.58 -0.59 -10.59
N SER A 102 -57.77 -1.71 -11.27
CA SER A 102 -59.01 -1.96 -12.03
C SER A 102 -59.15 -3.40 -12.48
N SER A 103 -59.63 -4.27 -11.58
CA SER A 103 -60.44 -5.41 -12.00
C SER A 103 -61.44 -5.80 -10.89
N PRO A 104 -62.69 -6.17 -11.23
CA PRO A 104 -63.78 -6.32 -10.28
C PRO A 104 -63.90 -7.78 -9.83
N LEU A 105 -63.79 -8.05 -8.54
CA LEU A 105 -64.57 -9.07 -7.82
C LEU A 105 -64.20 -8.99 -6.33
N GLY A 106 -65.21 -8.99 -5.47
CA GLY A 106 -65.07 -8.71 -4.05
C GLY A 106 -64.14 -9.65 -3.29
N ALA A 107 -63.08 -9.09 -2.74
CA ALA A 107 -62.45 -9.52 -1.51
C ALA A 107 -61.80 -8.27 -0.90
N THR A 108 -62.36 -7.77 0.21
CA THR A 108 -61.74 -6.74 1.02
C THR A 108 -60.51 -7.34 1.71
N GLY A 109 -59.37 -7.25 1.04
CA GLY A 109 -58.06 -7.63 1.56
C GLY A 109 -57.02 -6.81 0.83
N ASN A 110 -56.52 -5.77 1.48
CA ASN A 110 -55.39 -5.00 0.98
C ASN A 110 -54.16 -5.94 0.99
N PRO A 111 -53.52 -6.28 -0.14
CA PRO A 111 -52.35 -7.15 -0.14
C PRO A 111 -51.08 -6.46 0.37
N ILE A 112 -51.19 -5.23 0.86
CA ILE A 112 -50.13 -4.46 1.52
C ILE A 112 -50.52 -4.19 2.98
N ALA A 113 -50.97 -5.22 3.67
CA ALA A 113 -51.15 -5.21 5.12
C ALA A 113 -50.42 -6.43 5.67
N GLY A 114 -49.11 -6.27 5.89
CA GLY A 114 -48.22 -7.35 6.33
C GLY A 114 -46.74 -7.17 6.01
N MET A 115 -46.36 -6.07 5.34
CA MET A 115 -44.97 -5.59 5.42
C MET A 115 -44.94 -4.61 6.58
N ASP A 116 -44.85 -5.19 7.77
CA ASP A 116 -44.38 -4.48 8.94
C ASP A 116 -43.02 -3.88 8.60
N ASP A 117 -42.76 -2.73 9.22
CA ASP A 117 -41.57 -1.89 9.18
C ASP A 117 -40.26 -2.68 9.37
N GLU A 118 -39.86 -3.52 8.42
CA GLU A 118 -38.48 -3.97 8.26
C GLU A 118 -37.70 -2.75 7.79
N GLY A 119 -37.34 -1.93 8.78
CA GLY A 119 -36.51 -0.76 8.59
C GLY A 119 -35.37 -1.11 7.65
N LEU A 120 -35.26 -0.35 6.56
CA LEU A 120 -34.12 -0.44 5.66
C LEU A 120 -32.86 -0.32 6.51
N ASP A 121 -32.12 -1.41 6.65
CA ASP A 121 -30.88 -1.45 7.43
C ASP A 121 -29.80 -0.73 6.61
N PHE A 122 -29.86 0.60 6.67
CA PHE A 122 -28.87 1.44 6.03
C PHE A 122 -27.54 1.22 6.75
N MET A 123 -26.49 0.92 5.98
CA MET A 123 -25.13 0.96 6.52
C MET A 123 -24.94 2.31 7.23
N PRO A 124 -24.47 2.31 8.48
CA PRO A 124 -24.31 3.55 9.23
C PRO A 124 -23.40 4.49 8.44
N VAL A 125 -23.83 5.75 8.35
CA VAL A 125 -23.03 6.82 7.74
C VAL A 125 -21.63 6.79 8.38
N PRO A 126 -20.53 6.87 7.61
CA PRO A 126 -19.20 6.92 8.20
C PRO A 126 -19.17 7.97 9.31
N GLY A 127 -18.72 7.56 10.49
CA GLY A 127 -18.55 8.47 11.62
C GLY A 127 -17.60 9.61 11.24
N PRO A 128 -17.59 10.72 12.02
CA PRO A 128 -16.62 11.78 11.82
C PRO A 128 -15.20 11.17 11.81
N MET A 129 -14.47 11.42 10.72
CA MET A 129 -13.09 10.96 10.54
C MET A 129 -12.20 11.48 11.68
N GLU A 130 -11.13 10.75 12.00
CA GLU A 130 -10.06 11.32 12.84
C GLU A 130 -9.53 12.57 12.13
N THR A 131 -9.94 13.73 12.63
CA THR A 131 -9.42 15.01 12.18
C THR A 131 -7.97 15.11 12.60
N PHE A 132 -7.11 15.65 11.72
CA PHE A 132 -5.73 15.99 12.07
C PHE A 132 -5.69 16.73 13.42
N HIS A 133 -5.09 16.10 14.42
CA HIS A 133 -4.84 16.70 15.72
C HIS A 133 -3.42 17.28 15.71
N PRO A 134 -3.25 18.60 15.86
CA PRO A 134 -1.91 19.17 15.97
C PRO A 134 -1.19 18.51 17.16
N PRO A 135 0.06 18.06 16.97
CA PRO A 135 0.79 17.35 18.00
C PRO A 135 0.99 18.25 19.22
N ILE A 136 0.80 17.67 20.41
CA ILE A 136 1.08 18.34 21.68
C ILE A 136 2.59 18.35 21.84
N LEU A 137 3.21 19.47 21.47
CA LEU A 137 4.64 19.64 21.68
C LEU A 137 4.96 19.89 23.16
N PRO A 138 6.15 19.46 23.62
CA PRO A 138 6.66 19.83 24.94
C PRO A 138 6.96 21.33 25.04
N ASP A 139 7.43 21.76 26.20
CA ASP A 139 7.75 23.15 26.53
C ASP A 139 8.53 23.87 25.39
N PRO A 140 8.14 25.07 24.94
CA PRO A 140 8.73 25.73 23.78
C PRO A 140 10.26 25.89 23.85
N GLU A 141 10.83 26.11 25.04
CA GLU A 141 12.28 26.19 25.22
C GLU A 141 12.97 24.84 24.97
N ALA A 142 12.36 23.73 25.39
CA ALA A 142 12.88 22.39 25.16
C ALA A 142 12.83 22.02 23.66
N VAL A 143 11.76 22.41 22.97
CA VAL A 143 11.61 22.21 21.52
C VAL A 143 12.59 23.08 20.72
N ALA A 144 12.84 24.31 21.17
CA ALA A 144 13.81 25.21 20.55
C ALA A 144 15.23 24.62 20.55
N ALA A 145 15.57 23.86 21.59
CA ALA A 145 16.88 23.24 21.76
C ALA A 145 17.12 22.02 20.83
N CYS A 146 16.07 21.43 20.27
CA CYS A 146 16.13 20.26 19.37
C CYS A 146 16.60 20.62 17.94
N THR A 147 17.79 21.21 17.84
CA THR A 147 18.33 21.73 16.57
C THR A 147 18.50 20.68 15.48
N GLN A 148 18.87 19.44 15.84
CA GLN A 148 19.07 18.36 14.86
C GLN A 148 17.74 17.74 14.44
N GLY A 149 16.76 17.68 15.34
CA GLY A 149 15.40 17.23 15.02
C GLY A 149 14.72 18.16 14.02
N TRP A 150 14.89 19.48 14.20
CA TRP A 150 14.43 20.44 13.21
C TRP A 150 15.12 20.31 11.86
N ALA A 151 16.44 20.08 11.85
CA ALA A 151 17.18 19.85 10.60
C ALA A 151 16.67 18.60 9.87
N ALA A 152 16.38 17.50 10.59
CA ALA A 152 15.81 16.29 10.00
C ALA A 152 14.41 16.52 9.40
N LEU A 153 13.58 17.37 10.01
CA LEU A 153 12.27 17.75 9.46
C LEU A 153 12.40 18.61 8.20
N GLU A 154 13.34 19.55 8.19
CA GLU A 154 13.66 20.36 7.01
C GLU A 154 14.20 19.48 5.87
N GLU A 155 15.04 18.49 6.19
CA GLU A 155 15.51 17.47 5.24
C GLU A 155 14.36 16.60 4.71
N THR A 156 13.40 16.23 5.56
CA THR A 156 12.18 15.50 5.15
C THR A 156 11.34 16.32 4.16
N VAL A 157 11.22 17.65 4.38
CA VAL A 157 10.55 18.55 3.43
C VAL A 157 11.27 18.60 2.08
N ALA A 158 12.61 18.65 2.10
CA ALA A 158 13.41 18.62 0.87
C ALA A 158 13.24 17.28 0.14
N ALA A 159 13.29 16.16 0.86
CA ALA A 159 13.07 14.82 0.31
C ALA A 159 11.66 14.67 -0.29
N LEU A 160 10.62 15.25 0.31
CA LEU A 160 9.27 15.29 -0.27
C LEU A 160 9.23 16.07 -1.59
N ALA A 161 9.99 17.16 -1.69
CA ALA A 161 10.07 17.95 -2.93
C ALA A 161 10.78 17.17 -4.05
N GLU A 162 11.82 16.40 -3.74
CA GLU A 162 12.50 15.49 -4.66
C GLU A 162 11.56 14.33 -5.09
N ALA A 163 10.95 13.65 -4.13
CA ALA A 163 10.03 12.53 -4.40
C ALA A 163 8.82 12.95 -5.25
N ALA A 164 8.26 14.14 -5.03
CA ALA A 164 7.17 14.68 -5.86
C ALA A 164 7.58 14.95 -7.32
N GLN A 165 8.88 15.01 -7.62
CA GLN A 165 9.41 15.11 -8.98
C GLN A 165 9.74 13.74 -9.60
N GLY A 166 9.55 12.66 -8.83
CA GLY A 166 9.87 11.29 -9.24
C GLY A 166 11.29 10.85 -8.89
N ASP A 167 12.05 11.66 -8.14
CA ASP A 167 13.37 11.28 -7.65
C ASP A 167 13.27 10.34 -6.43
N SER A 168 14.36 9.66 -6.12
CA SER A 168 14.48 8.78 -4.95
C SER A 168 15.42 9.41 -3.92
N PRO A 169 14.90 10.17 -2.94
CA PRO A 169 15.72 10.85 -1.95
C PRO A 169 16.45 9.85 -1.05
N SER A 170 17.58 10.28 -0.49
CA SER A 170 18.34 9.47 0.47
C SER A 170 17.59 9.34 1.81
N PRO A 171 17.75 8.22 2.52
CA PRO A 171 17.13 8.04 3.83
C PRO A 171 17.72 9.00 4.87
N ILE A 172 16.84 9.56 5.71
CA ILE A 172 17.21 10.46 6.82
C ILE A 172 17.41 9.62 8.08
N LEU A 173 18.66 9.47 8.53
CA LEU A 173 19.00 8.64 9.68
C LEU A 173 18.63 9.33 10.99
N LEU A 174 17.85 8.65 11.85
CA LEU A 174 17.45 9.20 13.14
C LEU A 174 18.30 8.69 14.31
N ASN A 175 19.06 7.60 14.14
CA ASN A 175 19.73 6.89 15.24
C ASN A 175 20.74 7.74 16.02
N GLU A 176 21.47 8.61 15.31
CA GLU A 176 22.51 9.47 15.89
C GLU A 176 21.94 10.74 16.53
N LEU A 177 20.64 11.00 16.38
CA LEU A 177 19.99 12.17 16.95
C LEU A 177 19.86 12.02 18.48
N PRO A 178 20.04 13.11 19.26
CA PRO A 178 19.73 13.10 20.67
C PRO A 178 18.27 12.67 20.92
N GLN A 179 18.01 12.10 22.09
CA GLN A 179 16.68 11.57 22.40
C GLN A 179 15.55 12.61 22.22
N ALA A 180 15.76 13.83 22.70
CA ALA A 180 14.78 14.92 22.58
C ALA A 180 14.50 15.29 21.11
N ASP A 181 15.52 15.29 20.26
CA ASP A 181 15.39 15.53 18.82
C ASP A 181 14.60 14.42 18.12
N ARG A 182 14.85 13.15 18.46
CA ARG A 182 14.09 12.00 17.94
C ARG A 182 12.62 12.04 18.36
N GLU A 183 12.37 12.37 19.62
CA GLU A 183 11.02 12.50 20.16
C GLU A 183 10.25 13.64 19.47
N LEU A 184 10.90 14.78 19.22
CA LEU A 184 10.32 15.88 18.45
C LEU A 184 9.91 15.43 17.04
N VAL A 185 10.83 14.79 16.30
CA VAL A 185 10.56 14.30 14.93
C VAL A 185 9.40 13.31 14.95
N SER A 186 9.42 12.34 15.87
CA SER A 186 8.35 11.34 15.99
C SER A 186 7.00 11.96 16.33
N GLN A 187 6.95 12.98 17.19
CA GLN A 187 5.72 13.66 17.55
C GLN A 187 5.16 14.49 16.40
N LEU A 188 6.02 15.19 15.66
CA LEU A 188 5.58 16.03 14.54
C LEU A 188 5.10 15.21 13.35
N LEU A 189 5.79 14.13 13.02
CA LEU A 189 5.39 13.24 11.93
C LEU A 189 4.18 12.37 12.31
N GLY A 190 4.05 11.97 13.57
CA GLY A 190 2.95 11.13 14.04
C GLY A 190 2.88 9.76 13.34
N GLU A 191 1.81 9.02 13.62
CA GLU A 191 1.50 7.76 12.94
C GLU A 191 0.30 7.97 12.01
N GLY A 192 0.49 7.69 10.73
CA GLY A 192 -0.55 7.68 9.72
C GLY A 192 -1.30 6.35 9.63
N GLU A 193 -2.02 6.19 8.53
CA GLU A 193 -3.00 5.13 8.35
C GLU A 193 -2.39 3.82 7.86
N VAL A 194 -1.23 3.87 7.20
CA VAL A 194 -0.59 2.71 6.59
C VAL A 194 0.54 2.17 7.45
N ARG A 195 0.47 0.87 7.76
CA ARG A 195 1.52 0.11 8.45
C ARG A 195 1.90 -1.12 7.64
N ILE A 196 3.20 -1.31 7.46
CA ILE A 196 3.79 -2.44 6.76
C ILE A 196 4.58 -3.27 7.77
N THR A 197 4.33 -4.56 7.78
CA THR A 197 5.04 -5.53 8.63
C THR A 197 5.60 -6.63 7.77
N THR A 198 6.82 -7.05 8.10
CA THR A 198 7.53 -8.08 7.35
C THR A 198 7.99 -9.21 8.28
N THR A 199 8.13 -10.42 7.75
CA THR A 199 8.70 -11.55 8.50
C THR A 199 10.21 -11.41 8.78
N HIS A 200 10.85 -10.40 8.17
CA HIS A 200 12.27 -10.09 8.35
C HIS A 200 12.52 -9.06 9.47
N GLY A 201 11.50 -8.73 10.27
CA GLY A 201 11.62 -7.82 11.40
C GLY A 201 11.67 -6.34 11.01
N ILE A 202 11.45 -6.01 9.74
CA ILE A 202 11.25 -4.63 9.29
C ILE A 202 9.80 -4.25 9.54
N VAL A 203 9.61 -3.16 10.28
CA VAL A 203 8.32 -2.51 10.50
C VAL A 203 8.39 -1.13 9.89
N ILE A 204 7.42 -0.79 9.05
CA ILE A 204 7.36 0.51 8.39
C ILE A 204 6.02 1.15 8.73
N GLN A 205 6.08 2.39 9.18
CA GLN A 205 4.92 3.18 9.56
C GLN A 205 4.90 4.43 8.71
N GLU A 206 3.82 4.64 7.95
CA GLU A 206 3.58 5.92 7.31
C GLU A 206 3.28 6.98 8.38
N SER A 207 3.71 8.21 8.16
CA SER A 207 3.38 9.34 9.01
C SER A 207 2.01 9.93 8.66
N VAL A 208 1.57 10.98 9.36
CA VAL A 208 0.35 11.74 8.98
C VAL A 208 0.52 12.54 7.67
N TYR A 209 1.74 12.57 7.15
CA TYR A 209 2.13 13.07 5.83
C TYR A 209 2.37 11.86 4.92
N ALA A 210 1.53 11.73 3.90
CA ALA A 210 1.54 10.62 2.97
C ALA A 210 2.89 10.53 2.24
N GLY A 211 3.38 9.30 2.08
CA GLY A 211 4.68 9.02 1.46
C GLY A 211 5.90 9.38 2.31
N VAL A 212 5.72 9.77 3.58
CA VAL A 212 6.80 9.84 4.58
C VAL A 212 6.73 8.61 5.47
N TRP A 213 7.77 7.79 5.45
CA TRP A 213 7.78 6.47 6.07
C TRP A 213 8.86 6.40 7.15
N GLN A 214 8.48 6.07 8.37
CA GLN A 214 9.43 5.66 9.39
C GLN A 214 9.71 4.16 9.24
N VAL A 215 10.93 3.82 8.84
CA VAL A 215 11.40 2.44 8.72
C VAL A 215 12.14 2.06 10.00
N ARG A 216 11.81 0.90 10.55
CA ARG A 216 12.47 0.34 11.74
C ARG A 216 12.95 -1.07 11.49
N GLN A 217 14.23 -1.31 11.72
CA GLN A 217 14.86 -2.63 11.65
C GLN A 217 15.76 -2.85 12.88
N GLY A 218 15.27 -3.63 13.84
CA GLY A 218 15.94 -3.74 15.14
C GLY A 218 15.94 -2.39 15.87
N ASP A 219 17.13 -1.92 16.24
CA ASP A 219 17.33 -0.61 16.89
C ASP A 219 17.52 0.52 15.86
N GLU A 220 17.65 0.20 14.57
CA GLU A 220 17.82 1.18 13.51
C GLU A 220 16.48 1.80 13.12
N VAL A 221 16.40 3.13 13.16
CA VAL A 221 15.26 3.94 12.73
C VAL A 221 15.72 5.04 11.79
N HIS A 222 15.05 5.13 10.65
CA HIS A 222 15.26 6.20 9.67
C HIS A 222 13.94 6.58 8.98
N ILE A 223 13.96 7.70 8.29
CA ILE A 223 12.85 8.16 7.46
C ILE A 223 13.20 7.89 5.99
N GLU A 224 12.25 7.34 5.26
CA GLU A 224 12.27 7.27 3.80
C GLU A 224 11.11 8.08 3.25
N VAL A 225 11.30 8.67 2.07
CA VAL A 225 10.27 9.48 1.41
C VAL A 225 10.06 8.98 -0.02
N GLY A 226 8.81 8.72 -0.37
CA GLY A 226 8.42 8.24 -1.70
C GLY A 226 7.05 7.55 -1.71
N PRO A 227 6.58 7.11 -2.89
CA PRO A 227 5.30 6.41 -3.03
C PRO A 227 5.21 5.17 -2.13
N LEU A 228 6.32 4.46 -2.00
CA LEU A 228 6.54 3.33 -1.09
C LEU A 228 7.98 3.42 -0.56
N PRO A 229 8.25 2.85 0.63
CA PRO A 229 9.60 2.82 1.20
C PRO A 229 10.54 1.95 0.37
N ALA A 230 11.72 2.46 0.05
CA ALA A 230 12.79 1.75 -0.63
C ALA A 230 13.17 0.45 0.10
N ALA A 231 13.15 0.45 1.44
CA ALA A 231 13.39 -0.76 2.24
C ALA A 231 12.42 -1.92 1.89
N LEU A 232 11.16 -1.62 1.56
CA LEU A 232 10.23 -2.64 1.08
C LEU A 232 10.57 -3.07 -0.35
N LEU A 233 10.87 -2.13 -1.23
CA LEU A 233 11.19 -2.40 -2.64
C LEU A 233 12.45 -3.28 -2.77
N ASP A 234 13.44 -3.07 -1.93
CA ASP A 234 14.67 -3.88 -1.86
C ASP A 234 14.40 -5.26 -1.25
N LEU A 235 13.47 -5.37 -0.30
CA LEU A 235 13.11 -6.64 0.32
C LEU A 235 12.37 -7.57 -0.66
N LEU A 236 11.39 -7.05 -1.40
CA LEU A 236 10.45 -7.86 -2.19
C LEU A 236 11.12 -8.87 -3.16
N PRO A 237 12.19 -8.52 -3.90
CA PRO A 237 12.88 -9.45 -4.79
C PRO A 237 13.59 -10.60 -4.08
N THR A 238 13.98 -10.42 -2.80
CA THR A 238 14.72 -11.39 -1.99
C THR A 238 13.82 -12.45 -1.35
N LEU A 239 12.52 -12.18 -1.25
CA LEU A 239 11.55 -13.09 -0.65
C LEU A 239 11.35 -14.33 -1.54
N PRO A 240 11.18 -15.52 -0.93
CA PRO A 240 10.92 -16.73 -1.69
C PRO A 240 9.63 -16.60 -2.51
N SER A 241 9.60 -17.31 -3.64
CA SER A 241 8.41 -17.48 -4.46
C SER A 241 8.05 -18.95 -4.54
N VAL A 242 6.79 -19.29 -4.29
CA VAL A 242 6.25 -20.62 -4.55
C VAL A 242 6.08 -20.82 -6.05
N THR A 243 6.06 -22.08 -6.47
CA THR A 243 5.68 -22.49 -7.82
C THR A 243 4.30 -23.12 -7.76
N LEU A 244 3.37 -22.61 -8.56
CA LEU A 244 2.03 -23.17 -8.65
C LEU A 244 2.00 -24.41 -9.54
N PRO A 245 1.06 -25.35 -9.32
CA PRO A 245 0.90 -26.50 -10.19
C PRO A 245 0.42 -26.07 -11.59
N GLU A 246 1.08 -26.56 -12.63
CA GLU A 246 0.71 -26.26 -14.03
C GLU A 246 -0.61 -26.93 -14.46
N THR A 247 -0.96 -28.05 -13.82
CA THR A 247 -2.14 -28.85 -14.17
C THR A 247 -2.92 -29.27 -12.92
N ALA A 248 -4.23 -29.40 -13.08
CA ALA A 248 -5.09 -29.95 -12.05
C ALA A 248 -4.78 -31.45 -11.84
N PRO A 249 -4.80 -31.96 -10.60
CA PRO A 249 -4.66 -33.38 -10.32
C PRO A 249 -5.87 -34.17 -10.86
N ASP A 250 -5.63 -35.43 -11.21
CA ASP A 250 -6.67 -36.39 -11.61
C ASP A 250 -6.63 -37.62 -10.66
N PRO A 251 -7.69 -37.87 -9.86
CA PRO A 251 -8.96 -37.15 -9.81
C PRO A 251 -8.86 -35.79 -9.11
N LEU A 252 -9.81 -34.89 -9.43
CA LEU A 252 -9.97 -33.62 -8.72
C LEU A 252 -10.33 -33.83 -7.24
N PRO A 253 -9.83 -32.99 -6.31
CA PRO A 253 -10.20 -33.07 -4.91
C PRO A 253 -11.70 -32.79 -4.72
N GLU A 254 -12.32 -33.49 -3.77
CA GLU A 254 -13.73 -33.30 -3.46
C GLU A 254 -14.04 -31.87 -3.01
N GLY A 255 -15.17 -31.33 -3.47
CA GLY A 255 -15.65 -29.99 -3.11
C GLY A 255 -14.95 -28.83 -3.81
N VAL A 256 -13.93 -29.11 -4.65
CA VAL A 256 -13.28 -28.10 -5.51
C VAL A 256 -14.16 -27.80 -6.72
N MET A 257 -14.31 -26.52 -7.03
CA MET A 257 -15.05 -26.06 -8.21
C MET A 257 -14.15 -25.28 -9.16
N ASN A 258 -13.63 -24.12 -8.73
CA ASN A 258 -12.92 -23.18 -9.61
C ASN A 258 -11.45 -22.96 -9.24
N LEU A 259 -10.91 -23.68 -8.25
CA LEU A 259 -9.54 -23.52 -7.78
C LEU A 259 -8.47 -23.59 -8.89
N PHE A 260 -8.46 -24.66 -9.70
CA PHE A 260 -7.34 -24.88 -10.63
C PHE A 260 -7.31 -23.90 -11.80
N PRO A 261 -8.45 -23.55 -12.44
CA PRO A 261 -8.48 -22.44 -13.39
C PRO A 261 -7.98 -21.12 -12.79
N VAL A 262 -8.37 -20.81 -11.54
CA VAL A 262 -7.91 -19.61 -10.82
C VAL A 262 -6.40 -19.64 -10.57
N LEU A 263 -5.85 -20.78 -10.12
CA LEU A 263 -4.40 -20.93 -9.91
C LEU A 263 -3.63 -20.78 -11.23
N ALA A 264 -4.14 -21.35 -12.32
CA ALA A 264 -3.52 -21.24 -13.64
C ALA A 264 -3.52 -19.78 -14.13
N GLU A 265 -4.63 -19.06 -13.94
CA GLU A 265 -4.74 -17.64 -14.30
C GLU A 265 -3.78 -16.76 -13.49
N ILE A 266 -3.75 -16.94 -12.16
CA ILE A 266 -2.84 -16.19 -11.27
C ILE A 266 -1.38 -16.48 -11.64
N GLY A 267 -1.02 -17.75 -11.87
CA GLY A 267 0.33 -18.15 -12.25
C GLY A 267 0.77 -17.56 -13.59
N ALA A 268 -0.10 -17.62 -14.60
CA ALA A 268 0.17 -17.05 -15.92
C ALA A 268 0.30 -15.53 -15.86
N ALA A 269 -0.60 -14.83 -15.16
CA ALA A 269 -0.51 -13.38 -15.00
C ALA A 269 0.75 -12.96 -14.25
N SER A 270 1.13 -13.68 -13.18
CA SER A 270 2.28 -13.34 -12.32
C SER A 270 3.61 -13.39 -13.06
N ALA A 271 3.75 -14.32 -14.02
CA ALA A 271 4.95 -14.51 -14.82
C ALA A 271 5.25 -13.35 -15.77
N GLU A 272 4.21 -12.61 -16.20
CA GLU A 272 4.31 -11.54 -17.20
C GLU A 272 4.40 -10.12 -16.58
N VAL A 273 4.31 -10.01 -15.25
CA VAL A 273 4.30 -8.70 -14.57
C VAL A 273 5.64 -7.97 -14.71
N THR A 274 5.56 -6.74 -15.21
CA THR A 274 6.60 -5.70 -15.15
C THR A 274 6.16 -4.53 -14.27
N PRO A 275 7.05 -3.60 -13.87
CA PRO A 275 6.68 -2.41 -13.10
C PRO A 275 5.60 -1.53 -13.78
N GLU A 276 5.52 -1.55 -15.11
CA GLU A 276 4.58 -0.77 -15.92
C GLU A 276 3.29 -1.54 -16.24
N SER A 277 3.21 -2.82 -15.86
CA SER A 277 2.05 -3.66 -16.16
C SER A 277 0.83 -3.19 -15.35
N PRO A 278 -0.36 -3.07 -15.99
CA PRO A 278 -1.58 -2.80 -15.24
C PRO A 278 -1.91 -3.98 -14.31
N PRO A 279 -2.63 -3.75 -13.20
CA PRO A 279 -3.02 -4.82 -12.30
C PRO A 279 -3.98 -5.81 -12.98
N HIS A 280 -3.67 -7.10 -12.90
CA HIS A 280 -4.61 -8.17 -13.25
C HIS A 280 -5.38 -8.60 -11.99
N ILE A 281 -6.69 -8.31 -11.97
CA ILE A 281 -7.51 -8.42 -10.75
C ILE A 281 -8.52 -9.56 -10.89
N LEU A 282 -8.44 -10.53 -9.98
CA LEU A 282 -9.48 -11.54 -9.80
C LEU A 282 -10.39 -11.12 -8.63
N ASN A 283 -11.66 -10.88 -8.91
CA ASN A 283 -12.65 -10.50 -7.89
C ASN A 283 -13.34 -11.73 -7.30
N PHE A 284 -12.86 -12.19 -6.15
CA PHE A 284 -13.40 -13.35 -5.46
C PHE A 284 -14.76 -13.11 -4.79
N THR A 285 -15.17 -11.85 -4.58
CA THR A 285 -16.53 -11.55 -4.14
C THR A 285 -17.57 -11.89 -5.22
N LEU A 286 -17.19 -11.75 -6.49
CA LEU A 286 -18.07 -12.01 -7.64
C LEU A 286 -17.84 -13.39 -8.29
N LEU A 287 -16.66 -13.99 -8.09
CA LEU A 287 -16.32 -15.29 -8.63
C LEU A 287 -16.90 -16.40 -7.73
N PRO A 288 -17.69 -17.35 -8.26
CA PRO A 288 -18.21 -18.46 -7.47
C PRO A 288 -17.05 -19.39 -7.07
N MET A 289 -16.64 -19.32 -5.81
CA MET A 289 -15.63 -20.19 -5.22
C MET A 289 -16.23 -20.90 -4.01
N THR A 290 -15.95 -22.19 -3.85
CA THR A 290 -16.38 -22.90 -2.65
C THR A 290 -15.46 -22.55 -1.47
N PRO A 291 -15.90 -22.74 -0.21
CA PRO A 291 -14.99 -22.62 0.94
C PRO A 291 -13.74 -23.51 0.80
N ARG A 292 -13.92 -24.70 0.19
CA ARG A 292 -12.82 -25.63 -0.10
C ARG A 292 -11.85 -25.07 -1.13
N ASP A 293 -12.32 -24.34 -2.14
CA ASP A 293 -11.46 -23.63 -3.08
C ASP A 293 -10.60 -22.59 -2.34
N PHE A 294 -11.18 -21.79 -1.43
CA PHE A 294 -10.43 -20.79 -0.67
C PHE A 294 -9.37 -21.41 0.25
N ASP A 295 -9.70 -22.48 0.97
CA ASP A 295 -8.74 -23.17 1.86
C ASP A 295 -7.51 -23.67 1.07
N LEU A 296 -7.77 -24.28 -0.09
CA LEU A 296 -6.71 -24.81 -0.94
C LEU A 296 -5.95 -23.70 -1.69
N LEU A 297 -6.62 -22.61 -2.05
CA LEU A 297 -5.99 -21.43 -2.63
C LEU A 297 -5.02 -20.77 -1.64
N ASP A 298 -5.44 -20.59 -0.39
CA ASP A 298 -4.59 -20.06 0.68
C ASP A 298 -3.41 -21.00 0.97
N ALA A 299 -3.64 -22.32 0.96
CA ALA A 299 -2.56 -23.30 1.14
C ALA A 299 -1.56 -23.32 -0.04
N ALA A 300 -2.05 -23.18 -1.28
CA ALA A 300 -1.21 -23.21 -2.47
C ALA A 300 -0.38 -21.94 -2.63
N LEU A 301 -0.99 -20.78 -2.39
CA LEU A 301 -0.31 -19.49 -2.49
C LEU A 301 0.54 -19.20 -1.25
N GLY A 302 0.07 -19.56 -0.05
CA GLY A 302 0.73 -19.25 1.21
C GLY A 302 0.88 -17.75 1.47
N ARG A 303 1.62 -17.42 2.53
CA ARG A 303 1.94 -16.03 2.91
C ARG A 303 3.36 -15.68 2.50
N GLY A 304 3.49 -14.53 1.85
CA GLY A 304 4.72 -14.05 1.23
C GLY A 304 5.60 -13.17 2.10
N GLY A 305 5.37 -13.12 3.41
CA GLY A 305 6.23 -12.42 4.35
C GLY A 305 6.04 -10.89 4.44
N VAL A 306 5.04 -10.32 3.75
CA VAL A 306 4.69 -8.89 3.83
C VAL A 306 3.19 -8.74 4.04
N SER A 307 2.81 -7.92 5.04
CA SER A 307 1.43 -7.51 5.28
C SER A 307 1.37 -5.99 5.43
N ILE A 308 0.46 -5.36 4.71
CA ILE A 308 0.19 -3.94 4.73
C ILE A 308 -1.24 -3.77 5.24
N LEU A 309 -1.40 -2.93 6.25
CA LEU A 309 -2.68 -2.54 6.81
C LEU A 309 -2.87 -1.05 6.54
N SER A 310 -3.95 -0.69 5.86
CA SER A 310 -4.37 0.70 5.68
C SER A 310 -5.68 0.88 6.44
N LYS A 311 -5.70 1.77 7.43
CA LYS A 311 -6.87 2.03 8.32
C LYS A 311 -7.72 3.23 7.88
N GLY A 312 -7.38 3.84 6.75
CA GLY A 312 -8.00 5.05 6.25
C GLY A 312 -9.31 4.88 5.52
N TYR A 313 -9.60 5.87 4.67
CA TYR A 313 -10.66 5.76 3.68
C TYR A 313 -10.34 4.58 2.73
N GLY A 314 -11.18 3.54 2.77
CA GLY A 314 -10.88 2.29 2.07
C GLY A 314 -10.04 1.31 2.89
N ASN A 315 -10.30 1.23 4.21
CA ASN A 315 -9.74 0.24 5.13
C ASN A 315 -9.49 -1.10 4.44
N CYS A 316 -8.22 -1.43 4.26
CA CYS A 316 -7.83 -2.63 3.54
C CYS A 316 -6.66 -3.34 4.18
N ARG A 317 -6.68 -4.67 4.00
CA ARG A 317 -5.57 -5.55 4.31
C ARG A 317 -5.01 -6.07 3.00
N ILE A 318 -3.75 -5.76 2.76
CA ILE A 318 -3.00 -6.20 1.59
C ILE A 318 -1.95 -7.17 2.09
N THR A 319 -1.92 -8.37 1.55
CA THR A 319 -0.97 -9.41 1.95
C THR A 319 -0.26 -9.94 0.71
N ARG A 320 1.07 -9.86 0.69
CA ARG A 320 1.85 -10.56 -0.34
C ARG A 320 1.62 -12.05 -0.14
N THR A 321 1.26 -12.75 -1.21
CA THR A 321 1.21 -14.22 -1.17
C THR A 321 2.60 -14.82 -1.33
N GLY A 322 2.75 -16.12 -1.12
CA GLY A 322 3.99 -16.80 -1.44
C GLY A 322 4.35 -16.76 -2.93
N LEU A 323 3.42 -16.42 -3.83
CA LEU A 323 3.72 -16.21 -5.25
C LEU A 323 4.14 -14.76 -5.50
N ARG A 324 5.24 -14.57 -6.24
CA ARG A 324 5.72 -13.24 -6.65
C ARG A 324 4.61 -12.45 -7.37
N HIS A 325 4.53 -11.15 -7.12
CA HIS A 325 3.55 -10.23 -7.72
C HIS A 325 2.08 -10.52 -7.43
N ALA A 326 1.74 -11.56 -6.64
CA ALA A 326 0.36 -11.87 -6.28
C ALA A 326 0.06 -11.36 -4.87
N TRP A 327 -0.90 -10.44 -4.79
CA TRP A 327 -1.29 -9.74 -3.57
C TRP A 327 -2.76 -10.03 -3.26
N TRP A 328 -3.00 -10.53 -2.06
CA TRP A 328 -4.35 -10.71 -1.55
C TRP A 328 -4.81 -9.38 -0.94
N VAL A 329 -5.81 -8.75 -1.55
CA VAL A 329 -6.33 -7.44 -1.12
C VAL A 329 -7.77 -7.60 -0.65
N GLN A 330 -8.03 -7.18 0.59
CA GLN A 330 -9.34 -7.28 1.22
C GLN A 330 -9.75 -5.90 1.71
N TYR A 331 -10.89 -5.41 1.26
CA TYR A 331 -11.47 -4.17 1.73
C TYR A 331 -12.57 -4.45 2.73
N PHE A 332 -12.64 -3.60 3.74
CA PHE A 332 -13.60 -3.71 4.84
C PHE A 332 -14.45 -2.45 4.94
N ASN A 333 -15.69 -2.60 5.40
CA ASN A 333 -16.52 -1.45 5.78
C ASN A 333 -16.11 -0.90 7.16
N THR A 334 -16.83 0.10 7.63
CA THR A 334 -16.63 0.74 8.94
C THR A 334 -16.95 -0.17 10.15
N GLN A 335 -17.55 -1.35 9.91
CA GLN A 335 -17.85 -2.37 10.91
C GLN A 335 -16.92 -3.59 10.81
N ASP A 336 -15.79 -3.46 10.11
CA ASP A 336 -14.81 -4.52 9.85
C ASP A 336 -15.37 -5.74 9.11
N GLN A 337 -16.46 -5.59 8.36
CA GLN A 337 -16.98 -6.64 7.49
C GLN A 337 -16.35 -6.56 6.09
N PRO A 338 -15.90 -7.69 5.51
CA PRO A 338 -15.30 -7.69 4.18
C PRO A 338 -16.34 -7.31 3.12
N ILE A 339 -16.03 -6.30 2.30
CA ILE A 339 -16.90 -5.83 1.21
C ILE A 339 -16.35 -6.20 -0.17
N LEU A 340 -15.04 -6.34 -0.30
CA LEU A 340 -14.38 -6.73 -1.54
C LEU A 340 -13.18 -7.61 -1.21
N ASN A 341 -13.08 -8.74 -1.90
CA ASN A 341 -12.01 -9.70 -1.75
C ASN A 341 -11.40 -9.97 -3.13
N THR A 342 -10.14 -9.59 -3.31
CA THR A 342 -9.45 -9.66 -4.61
C THR A 342 -8.08 -10.33 -4.50
N MET A 343 -7.69 -10.99 -5.58
CA MET A 343 -6.28 -11.24 -5.88
C MET A 343 -5.83 -10.22 -6.91
N GLU A 344 -4.86 -9.39 -6.56
CA GLU A 344 -4.24 -8.43 -7.45
C GLU A 344 -2.88 -8.96 -7.88
N VAL A 345 -2.74 -9.29 -9.14
CA VAL A 345 -1.47 -9.70 -9.75
C VAL A 345 -0.84 -8.46 -10.40
N VAL A 346 0.10 -7.86 -9.68
CA VAL A 346 0.69 -6.55 -10.00
C VAL A 346 2.07 -6.43 -9.36
N HIS A 347 2.92 -5.55 -9.90
CA HIS A 347 4.24 -5.27 -9.30
C HIS A 347 4.09 -4.81 -7.84
N LEU A 348 3.28 -3.76 -7.62
CA LEU A 348 2.96 -3.21 -6.32
C LEU A 348 1.48 -2.77 -6.29
N PRO A 349 0.72 -3.08 -5.22
CA PRO A 349 -0.68 -2.66 -5.10
C PRO A 349 -0.79 -1.14 -5.05
N GLN A 350 -1.69 -0.57 -5.84
CA GLN A 350 -1.90 0.88 -5.87
C GLN A 350 -2.43 1.40 -4.54
N ALA A 351 -3.26 0.63 -3.85
CA ALA A 351 -3.84 0.98 -2.55
C ALA A 351 -2.81 1.16 -1.41
N ALA A 352 -1.55 0.77 -1.63
CA ALA A 352 -0.46 0.97 -0.67
C ALA A 352 0.46 2.16 -1.03
N GLN A 353 0.29 2.77 -2.21
CA GLN A 353 1.20 3.78 -2.74
C GLN A 353 0.65 5.19 -2.51
N ALA A 354 1.50 6.08 -2.00
CA ALA A 354 1.22 7.52 -2.02
C ALA A 354 1.35 8.05 -3.46
N THR A 355 0.38 8.85 -3.89
CA THR A 355 0.41 9.47 -5.22
C THR A 355 1.36 10.67 -5.26
N VAL A 356 1.70 11.15 -6.46
CA VAL A 356 2.51 12.37 -6.63
C VAL A 356 1.80 13.58 -6.03
N GLU A 357 0.48 13.62 -6.15
CA GLU A 357 -0.39 14.63 -5.54
C GLU A 357 -0.32 14.57 -4.01
N ASP A 358 -0.36 13.37 -3.42
CA ASP A 358 -0.24 13.18 -1.97
C ASP A 358 1.12 13.61 -1.43
N LEU A 359 2.21 13.31 -2.17
CA LEU A 359 3.57 13.76 -1.83
C LEU A 359 3.68 15.29 -1.86
N ALA A 360 3.11 15.92 -2.89
CA ALA A 360 3.10 17.37 -3.03
C ALA A 360 2.27 18.07 -1.93
N ASP A 361 1.10 17.54 -1.59
CA ASP A 361 0.29 18.04 -0.47
C ASP A 361 1.01 17.87 0.88
N SER A 362 1.62 16.70 1.08
CA SER A 362 2.40 16.39 2.28
C SER A 362 3.57 17.35 2.47
N ARG A 363 4.29 17.69 1.39
CA ARG A 363 5.33 18.72 1.40
C ARG A 363 4.77 20.06 1.90
N ASP A 364 3.67 20.52 1.33
CA ASP A 364 3.09 21.83 1.63
C ASP A 364 2.56 21.88 3.06
N ARG A 365 1.94 20.80 3.54
CA ARG A 365 1.47 20.65 4.91
C ARG A 365 2.63 20.63 5.90
N LEU A 366 3.67 19.81 5.68
CA LEU A 366 4.81 19.73 6.58
C LEU A 366 5.59 21.05 6.62
N THR A 367 5.80 21.70 5.47
CA THR A 367 6.45 23.02 5.38
C THR A 367 5.71 24.05 6.22
N ARG A 368 4.37 24.08 6.12
CA ARG A 368 3.53 24.99 6.92
C ARG A 368 3.69 24.70 8.41
N THR A 369 3.56 23.44 8.81
CA THR A 369 3.72 23.02 10.20
C THR A 369 5.07 23.42 10.77
N VAL A 370 6.17 23.11 10.07
CA VAL A 370 7.54 23.46 10.51
C VAL A 370 7.67 24.99 10.67
N ARG A 371 7.15 25.77 9.71
CA ARG A 371 7.21 27.24 9.79
C ARG A 371 6.45 27.79 11.01
N GLU A 372 5.21 27.35 11.20
CA GLU A 372 4.35 27.83 12.30
C GLU A 372 4.98 27.56 13.68
N TYR A 373 5.56 26.38 13.88
CA TYR A 373 6.25 26.06 15.13
C TYR A 373 7.54 26.87 15.31
N ARG A 374 8.31 27.11 14.24
CA ARG A 374 9.51 27.98 14.31
C ARG A 374 9.15 29.42 14.68
N GLU A 375 8.06 29.95 14.12
CA GLU A 375 7.56 31.29 14.46
C GLU A 375 7.09 31.36 15.92
N MET A 376 6.39 30.33 16.41
CA MET A 376 5.96 30.24 17.81
C MET A 376 7.13 30.19 18.80
N ILE A 377 8.22 29.49 18.44
CA ILE A 377 9.44 29.40 19.27
C ILE A 377 10.22 30.72 19.30
N ALA A 378 10.14 31.50 18.22
CA ALA A 378 10.85 32.78 18.10
C ALA A 378 10.12 33.96 18.78
N SER A 379 8.83 33.81 19.09
CA SER A 379 7.99 34.78 19.80
C SER A 379 8.07 34.62 21.30
#